data_AF-A0A1B7NA80-F1
#
_entry.id   AF-A0A1B7NA80-F1
#
_cell.length_a   1.000
_cell.length_b   1.000
_cell.length_c   1.000
_cell.angle_alpha   90.00
_cell.angle_beta   90.00
_cell.angle_gamma   90.00
#
_symmetry.space_group_name_H-M   'P 1'
#
loop_
_entity.id
_entity.type
_entity.pdbx_description
1 polymer ?
#
loop_
_entity_poly.entity_id
_entity_poly.type
_entity_poly.pdbx_seq_one_letter_code
_entity_poly.pdbx_strand_id
1 'polypeptide(L)'
;MLIARSVFRSTHPGGIYNSPRDPRDLYTPRFVKGQGRTKVGICPICIESPSRGGLGHKLWLSMKFSAFNYHVQFAHGVSAMTGRPFSPPVSYRTTNRCRPLKIERSEIIEGKCHVCKKWVPIQGIKDCEVKVKELFWWKHAATCHQGSQIPGDDDFYEQDDVFSRLEDLNL
;
A
#
# COMPACT_ATOMS: atom_id res chain seq x y z
N MET A 1 20.47 -16.38 -8.06
CA MET A 1 19.40 -17.32 -7.62
C MET A 1 19.62 -17.87 -6.20
N LEU A 2 20.84 -17.85 -5.63
CA LEU A 2 21.13 -18.35 -4.28
C LEU A 2 20.79 -17.37 -3.13
N ILE A 3 20.74 -16.06 -3.38
CA ILE A 3 20.50 -15.03 -2.35
C ILE A 3 19.05 -15.08 -1.82
N ALA A 4 18.07 -15.40 -2.67
CA ALA A 4 16.65 -15.36 -2.29
C ALA A 4 16.24 -16.43 -1.26
N ARG A 5 16.97 -17.55 -1.17
CA ARG A 5 16.60 -18.66 -0.26
C ARG A 5 17.10 -18.48 1.18
N SER A 6 18.21 -17.79 1.40
CA SER A 6 18.75 -17.61 2.77
C SER A 6 18.13 -16.42 3.50
N VAL A 7 17.55 -15.47 2.77
CA VAL A 7 17.00 -14.22 3.31
C VAL A 7 15.53 -14.39 3.73
N PHE A 8 14.70 -15.03 2.90
CA PHE A 8 13.27 -15.13 3.15
C PHE A 8 12.92 -16.50 3.76
N ARG A 9 12.63 -16.53 5.08
CA ARG A 9 12.23 -17.75 5.83
C ARG A 9 10.80 -18.23 5.52
N SER A 10 10.27 -17.94 4.34
CA SER A 10 8.89 -18.28 3.96
C SER A 10 8.83 -19.46 2.99
N THR A 11 7.78 -20.28 3.11
CA THR A 11 7.54 -21.36 2.14
C THR A 11 7.30 -20.76 0.75
N HIS A 12 7.90 -21.36 -0.28
CA HIS A 12 7.79 -20.84 -1.64
C HIS A 12 6.31 -20.68 -2.03
N PRO A 13 5.85 -19.49 -2.42
CA PRO A 13 4.42 -19.22 -2.60
C PRO A 13 3.82 -19.90 -3.83
N GLY A 14 4.66 -20.39 -4.73
CA GLY A 14 4.31 -20.89 -6.05
C GLY A 14 4.54 -19.83 -7.13
N GLY A 15 4.46 -20.23 -8.39
CA GLY A 15 4.76 -19.34 -9.52
C GLY A 15 6.25 -19.15 -9.76
N ILE A 16 6.57 -18.15 -10.58
CA ILE A 16 7.92 -17.81 -11.02
C ILE A 16 8.32 -16.52 -10.33
N TYR A 17 9.56 -16.46 -9.83
CA TYR A 17 10.11 -15.24 -9.24
C TYR A 17 10.10 -14.09 -10.25
N ASN A 18 9.61 -12.94 -9.82
CA ASN A 18 9.55 -11.72 -10.58
C ASN A 18 10.41 -10.67 -9.87
N SER A 19 11.52 -10.31 -10.50
CA SER A 19 12.47 -9.35 -9.92
C SER A 19 11.77 -8.01 -9.70
N PRO A 20 11.83 -7.43 -8.49
CA PRO A 20 11.34 -6.09 -8.24
C PRO A 20 12.28 -5.03 -8.83
N ARG A 21 11.85 -3.76 -8.81
CA ARG A 21 12.68 -2.62 -9.22
C ARG A 21 13.89 -2.46 -8.31
N ASP A 22 13.66 -2.63 -7.02
CA ASP A 22 14.65 -2.66 -5.95
C ASP A 22 14.17 -3.60 -4.83
N PRO A 23 15.04 -4.04 -3.91
CA PRO A 23 14.68 -5.00 -2.87
C PRO A 23 13.55 -4.53 -1.95
N ARG A 24 13.43 -3.21 -1.74
CA ARG A 24 12.49 -2.53 -0.84
C ARG A 24 11.15 -2.15 -1.52
N ASP A 25 10.98 -2.41 -2.82
CA ASP A 25 9.76 -2.11 -3.59
C ASP A 25 8.53 -2.89 -3.10
N LEU A 26 7.61 -2.28 -2.38
CA LEU A 26 6.40 -2.95 -1.88
C LEU A 26 5.29 -3.12 -2.94
N TYR A 27 5.46 -2.55 -4.14
CA TYR A 27 4.43 -2.56 -5.18
C TYR A 27 4.56 -3.76 -6.13
N THR A 28 5.78 -4.08 -6.56
CA THR A 28 6.00 -5.11 -7.57
C THR A 28 5.76 -6.52 -6.99
N PRO A 29 4.92 -7.38 -7.61
CA PRO A 29 4.72 -8.72 -7.10
C PRO A 29 6.04 -9.50 -7.17
N ARG A 30 6.43 -10.16 -6.07
CA ARG A 30 7.66 -10.98 -6.04
C ARG A 30 7.54 -12.29 -6.79
N PHE A 31 6.31 -12.76 -6.99
CA PHE A 31 6.02 -13.97 -7.75
C PHE A 31 4.82 -13.76 -8.67
N VAL A 32 4.91 -14.31 -9.87
CA VAL A 32 3.85 -14.27 -10.90
C VAL A 32 3.60 -15.66 -11.46
N LYS A 33 2.39 -15.92 -11.97
CA LYS A 33 2.08 -17.15 -12.72
C LYS A 33 1.06 -16.87 -13.81
N GLY A 34 0.96 -17.78 -14.78
CA GLY A 34 0.09 -17.63 -15.94
C GLY A 34 0.62 -16.62 -16.97
N GLN A 35 -0.16 -16.39 -18.02
CA GLN A 35 0.23 -15.55 -19.16
C GLN A 35 -0.97 -14.79 -19.73
N GLY A 36 -0.71 -13.65 -20.37
CA GLY A 36 -1.76 -12.84 -20.99
C GLY A 36 -2.92 -12.53 -20.03
N ARG A 37 -4.13 -13.02 -20.34
CA ARG A 37 -5.34 -12.80 -19.53
C ARG A 37 -5.32 -13.55 -18.19
N THR A 38 -4.58 -14.64 -18.08
CA THR A 38 -4.48 -15.45 -16.85
C THR A 38 -3.29 -15.06 -15.98
N LYS A 39 -2.50 -14.06 -16.40
CA LYS A 39 -1.35 -13.59 -15.61
C LYS A 39 -1.84 -12.99 -14.30
N VAL A 40 -1.36 -13.55 -13.20
CA VAL A 40 -1.62 -13.11 -11.84
C VAL A 40 -0.31 -12.84 -11.10
N GLY A 41 -0.33 -11.88 -10.19
CA GLY A 41 0.76 -11.58 -9.26
C GLY A 41 0.30 -11.79 -7.82
N ILE A 42 1.19 -12.28 -6.96
CA ILE A 42 0.90 -12.38 -5.53
C ILE A 42 1.16 -11.06 -4.83
N CYS A 43 0.24 -10.61 -3.98
CA CYS A 43 0.44 -9.41 -3.16
C CYS A 43 1.59 -9.67 -2.15
N PRO A 44 2.68 -8.88 -2.17
CA PRO A 44 3.81 -9.08 -1.26
C PRO A 44 3.48 -8.72 0.19
N ILE A 45 2.41 -7.97 0.44
CA ILE A 45 2.00 -7.55 1.79
C ILE A 45 1.02 -8.57 2.40
N CYS A 46 0.00 -9.00 1.66
CA CYS A 46 -0.98 -9.97 2.20
C CYS A 46 -0.38 -11.33 2.58
N ILE A 47 0.70 -11.73 1.92
CA ILE A 47 1.36 -13.02 2.22
C ILE A 47 2.11 -13.00 3.56
N GLU A 48 2.57 -11.83 4.00
CA GLU A 48 3.22 -11.68 5.30
C GLU A 48 2.24 -11.99 6.43
N SER A 49 2.76 -12.42 7.58
CA SER A 49 1.93 -12.75 8.73
C SER A 49 1.22 -11.51 9.31
N PRO A 50 0.10 -11.69 10.04
CA PRO A 50 -0.54 -10.59 10.74
C PRO A 50 0.38 -9.85 11.73
N SER A 51 1.34 -10.56 12.33
CA SER A 51 2.35 -9.97 13.21
C SER A 51 3.29 -8.97 12.49
N ARG A 52 3.40 -9.09 11.16
CA ARG A 52 4.17 -8.19 10.28
C ARG A 52 3.28 -7.22 9.50
N GLY A 53 2.01 -7.10 9.88
CA GLY A 53 1.02 -6.25 9.19
C GLY A 53 0.42 -6.84 7.91
N GLY A 54 0.68 -8.11 7.59
CA GLY A 54 0.07 -8.81 6.45
C GLY A 54 -1.23 -9.54 6.80
N LEU A 55 -1.71 -10.41 5.90
CA LEU A 55 -2.94 -11.22 6.10
C LEU A 55 -2.66 -12.71 6.36
N GLY A 56 -1.41 -13.15 6.21
CA GLY A 56 -0.98 -14.53 6.35
C GLY A 56 -1.48 -15.47 5.26
N HIS A 57 -1.94 -14.96 4.11
CA HIS A 57 -2.46 -15.81 3.03
C HIS A 57 -1.95 -15.44 1.64
N LYS A 58 -1.99 -16.42 0.73
CA LYS A 58 -1.57 -16.25 -0.67
C LYS A 58 -2.66 -15.58 -1.49
N LEU A 59 -2.60 -14.26 -1.65
CA LEU A 59 -3.55 -13.51 -2.47
C LEU A 59 -3.01 -13.30 -3.90
N TRP A 60 -3.46 -14.13 -4.84
CA TRP A 60 -3.15 -13.99 -6.27
C TRP A 60 -4.18 -13.13 -6.98
N LEU A 61 -3.74 -12.03 -7.60
CA LEU A 61 -4.62 -11.05 -8.23
C LEU A 61 -4.30 -10.90 -9.72
N SER A 62 -5.33 -10.68 -10.53
CA SER A 62 -5.16 -10.46 -11.96
C SER A 62 -4.31 -9.21 -12.23
N MET A 63 -3.29 -9.37 -13.06
CA MET A 63 -2.45 -8.26 -13.51
C MET A 63 -3.05 -7.52 -14.70
N LYS A 64 -3.76 -8.22 -15.59
CA LYS A 64 -4.31 -7.62 -16.83
C LYS A 64 -5.46 -6.65 -16.57
N PHE A 65 -6.31 -6.94 -15.59
CA PHE A 65 -7.45 -6.09 -15.24
C PHE A 65 -7.13 -5.12 -14.09
N SER A 66 -5.84 -4.87 -13.84
CA SER A 66 -5.35 -3.97 -12.78
C SER A 66 -5.88 -4.29 -11.37
N ALA A 67 -6.41 -5.50 -11.14
CA ALA A 67 -6.88 -5.92 -9.82
C ALA A 67 -5.72 -5.92 -8.81
N PHE A 68 -4.55 -6.40 -9.23
CA PHE A 68 -3.32 -6.31 -8.45
C PHE A 68 -2.95 -4.85 -8.13
N ASN A 69 -2.84 -4.00 -9.15
CA ASN A 69 -2.44 -2.59 -9.00
C ASN A 69 -3.40 -1.81 -8.11
N TYR A 70 -4.71 -2.05 -8.24
CA TYR A 70 -5.76 -1.42 -7.44
C TYR A 70 -5.65 -1.86 -5.98
N HIS A 71 -5.50 -3.16 -5.75
CA HIS A 71 -5.38 -3.72 -4.43
C HIS A 71 -4.17 -3.16 -3.68
N VAL A 72 -2.99 -3.16 -4.29
CA VAL A 72 -1.77 -2.67 -3.62
C VAL A 72 -1.86 -1.16 -3.32
N GLN A 73 -2.45 -0.36 -4.21
CA GLN A 73 -2.65 1.08 -3.95
C GLN A 73 -3.69 1.39 -2.89
N PHE A 74 -4.81 0.65 -2.88
CA PHE A 74 -6.00 1.07 -2.13
C PHE A 74 -6.36 0.16 -0.96
N ALA A 75 -5.74 -1.01 -0.85
CA ALA A 75 -5.79 -1.85 0.35
C ALA A 75 -4.55 -1.66 1.22
N HIS A 76 -3.42 -1.23 0.65
CA HIS A 76 -2.16 -1.06 1.37
C HIS A 76 -1.52 0.32 1.24
N GLY A 77 -2.10 1.24 0.46
CA GLY A 77 -1.59 2.60 0.37
C GLY A 77 -0.22 2.73 -0.30
N VAL A 78 0.15 1.83 -1.21
CA VAL A 78 1.48 1.84 -1.83
C VAL A 78 1.44 2.49 -3.22
N SER A 79 2.33 3.44 -3.44
CA SER A 79 2.51 4.15 -4.70
C SER A 79 3.04 3.24 -5.80
N ALA A 80 2.34 3.21 -6.94
CA ALA A 80 2.81 2.53 -8.14
C ALA A 80 4.15 3.10 -8.64
N MET A 81 4.37 4.40 -8.46
CA MET A 81 5.55 5.06 -9.01
C MET A 81 6.81 4.83 -8.17
N THR A 82 6.71 4.90 -6.84
CA THR A 82 7.88 4.78 -5.96
C THR A 82 8.04 3.39 -5.36
N GLY A 83 7.00 2.55 -5.38
CA GLY A 83 7.02 1.27 -4.67
C GLY A 83 6.94 1.41 -3.15
N ARG A 84 6.64 2.60 -2.63
CA ARG A 84 6.62 2.93 -1.20
C ARG A 84 5.24 3.37 -0.76
N PRO A 85 4.91 3.32 0.55
CA PRO A 85 3.66 3.85 1.06
C PRO A 85 3.48 5.33 0.71
N PHE A 86 2.23 5.74 0.53
CA PHE A 86 1.85 7.13 0.40
C PHE A 86 2.03 7.84 1.74
N SER A 87 2.64 9.02 1.70
CA SER A 87 2.80 9.83 2.90
C SER A 87 1.46 10.17 3.58
N PRO A 88 1.44 10.25 4.92
CA PRO A 88 0.25 10.61 5.66
C PRO A 88 -0.10 12.12 5.49
N PRO A 89 -1.30 12.54 5.88
CA PRO A 89 -1.62 13.96 6.01
C PRO A 89 -0.64 14.67 6.97
N VAL A 90 -0.21 15.89 6.63
CA VAL A 90 0.68 16.70 7.52
C VAL A 90 -0.07 17.32 8.69
N SER A 91 -1.40 17.31 8.65
CA SER A 91 -2.27 17.84 9.68
C SER A 91 -3.69 17.32 9.47
N TYR A 92 -4.48 17.30 10.54
CA TYR A 92 -5.87 16.88 10.54
C TYR A 92 -6.77 18.01 11.03
N ARG A 93 -7.98 18.09 10.51
CA ARG A 93 -9.04 18.94 11.04
C ARG A 93 -10.39 18.27 10.90
N THR A 94 -11.35 18.71 11.70
CA THR A 94 -12.75 18.29 11.59
C THR A 94 -13.59 19.46 11.10
N THR A 95 -14.45 19.21 10.12
CA THR A 95 -15.39 20.22 9.60
C THR A 95 -16.82 19.74 9.74
N ASN A 96 -17.69 20.65 10.21
CA ASN A 96 -19.12 20.40 10.31
C ASN A 96 -19.76 20.47 8.92
N ARG A 97 -20.62 19.50 8.61
CA ARG A 97 -21.45 19.50 7.40
C ARG A 97 -22.77 20.21 7.64
N CYS A 98 -23.13 21.08 6.72
CA CYS A 98 -24.42 21.75 6.75
C CYS A 98 -25.51 20.77 6.28
N ARG A 99 -26.51 20.50 7.13
CA ARG A 99 -27.70 19.68 6.84
C ARG A 99 -27.38 18.25 6.35
N PRO A 100 -26.71 17.42 7.17
CA PRO A 100 -26.48 16.01 6.83
C PRO A 100 -27.81 15.25 6.73
N LEU A 101 -27.90 14.31 5.78
CA LEU A 101 -29.01 13.35 5.76
C LEU A 101 -28.84 12.32 6.87
N LYS A 102 -29.92 11.59 7.22
CA LYS A 102 -29.96 10.63 8.34
C LYS A 102 -28.84 9.57 8.34
N ILE A 103 -28.35 9.19 7.16
CA ILE A 103 -27.29 8.17 6.99
C ILE A 103 -25.91 8.78 6.74
N GLU A 104 -25.79 10.09 6.84
CA GLU A 104 -24.56 10.81 6.57
C GLU A 104 -23.93 11.35 7.85
N ARG A 105 -22.62 11.47 7.83
CA ARG A 105 -21.87 12.08 8.92
C ARG A 105 -22.20 13.56 9.02
N SER A 106 -22.40 14.03 10.25
CA SER A 106 -22.49 15.45 10.61
C SER A 106 -21.14 16.14 10.55
N GLU A 107 -20.06 15.40 10.76
CA GLU A 107 -18.68 15.89 10.74
C GLU A 107 -17.82 15.10 9.75
N ILE A 108 -16.90 15.80 9.09
CA ILE A 108 -15.89 15.20 8.21
C ILE A 108 -14.49 15.49 8.74
N ILE A 109 -13.72 14.43 8.94
CA ILE A 109 -12.28 14.53 9.17
C ILE A 109 -11.60 14.75 7.81
N GLU A 110 -10.76 15.77 7.76
CA GLU A 110 -9.94 16.12 6.60
C GLU A 110 -8.46 16.07 6.96
N GLY A 111 -7.64 15.65 6.01
CA GLY A 111 -6.19 15.66 6.07
C GLY A 111 -5.60 16.74 5.16
N LYS A 112 -4.57 17.45 5.62
CA LYS A 112 -3.84 18.43 4.81
C LYS A 112 -2.77 17.72 3.97
N CYS A 113 -2.82 17.91 2.65
CA CYS A 113 -1.84 17.34 1.72
C CYS A 113 -0.53 18.12 1.71
N HIS A 114 0.61 17.43 1.76
CA HIS A 114 1.92 18.07 1.66
C HIS A 114 2.22 18.55 0.23
N VAL A 115 1.61 17.96 -0.79
CA VAL A 115 1.81 18.37 -2.19
C VAL A 115 0.89 19.54 -2.55
N CYS A 116 -0.41 19.31 -2.65
CA CYS A 116 -1.34 20.35 -3.12
C CYS A 116 -1.75 21.37 -2.03
N LYS A 117 -1.36 21.15 -0.77
CA LYS A 117 -1.69 22.00 0.39
C LYS A 117 -3.19 22.11 0.70
N LYS A 118 -4.06 21.37 0.00
CA LYS A 118 -5.50 21.33 0.23
C LYS A 118 -5.85 20.43 1.41
N TRP A 119 -6.98 20.74 2.04
CA TRP A 119 -7.66 19.85 2.97
C TRP A 119 -8.52 18.87 2.17
N VAL A 120 -8.33 17.58 2.43
CA VAL A 120 -8.96 16.50 1.69
C VAL A 120 -9.73 15.63 2.66
N PRO A 121 -11.02 15.33 2.41
CA PRO A 121 -11.76 14.36 3.21
C PRO A 121 -11.05 13.01 3.25
N ILE A 122 -10.74 12.53 4.46
CA ILE A 122 -10.12 11.21 4.65
C ILE A 122 -11.13 10.13 5.03
N GLN A 123 -12.42 10.49 5.05
CA GLN A 123 -13.52 9.57 5.29
C GLN A 123 -14.66 9.77 4.30
N GLY A 124 -15.51 8.75 4.18
CA GLY A 124 -16.72 8.80 3.37
C GLY A 124 -17.81 9.63 4.03
N ILE A 125 -18.70 10.18 3.21
CA ILE A 125 -19.88 10.93 3.65
C ILE A 125 -20.87 10.04 4.40
N LYS A 126 -21.07 8.81 3.91
CA LYS A 126 -21.96 7.84 4.55
C LYS A 126 -21.37 7.40 5.89
N ASP A 127 -22.21 7.37 6.90
CA ASP A 127 -21.85 6.83 8.20
C ASP A 127 -21.98 5.31 8.20
N CYS A 128 -21.03 4.66 7.53
CA CYS A 128 -20.91 3.21 7.51
C CYS A 128 -19.47 2.78 7.68
N GLU A 129 -19.27 1.55 8.13
CA GLU A 129 -17.96 0.95 8.21
C GLU A 129 -17.40 0.72 6.79
N VAL A 130 -16.14 1.06 6.60
CA VAL A 130 -15.40 0.83 5.36
C VAL A 130 -14.29 -0.19 5.62
N LYS A 131 -14.03 -1.05 4.65
CA LYS A 131 -12.99 -2.10 4.76
C LYS A 131 -11.59 -1.53 4.97
N VAL A 132 -11.34 -0.33 4.44
CA VAL A 132 -10.06 0.37 4.51
C VAL A 132 -10.37 1.80 4.90
N LYS A 133 -9.93 2.21 6.08
CA LYS A 133 -10.26 3.54 6.65
C LYS A 133 -9.58 4.65 5.87
N GLU A 134 -8.35 4.40 5.42
CA GLU A 134 -7.46 5.32 4.72
C GLU A 134 -7.76 5.43 3.22
N LEU A 135 -8.74 4.66 2.70
CA LEU A 135 -9.04 4.55 1.27
C LEU A 135 -9.23 5.91 0.59
N PHE A 136 -9.92 6.84 1.26
CA PHE A 136 -10.20 8.17 0.71
C PHE A 136 -8.93 9.00 0.57
N TRP A 137 -8.04 8.92 1.56
CA TRP A 137 -6.72 9.54 1.50
C TRP A 137 -5.87 8.94 0.40
N TRP A 138 -5.78 7.60 0.31
CA TRP A 138 -4.95 6.94 -0.69
C TRP A 138 -5.42 7.19 -2.12
N LYS A 139 -6.73 7.36 -2.36
CA LYS A 139 -7.26 7.82 -3.66
C LYS A 139 -6.73 9.20 -4.05
N HIS A 140 -6.70 10.13 -3.09
CA HIS A 140 -6.10 11.44 -3.30
C HIS A 140 -4.60 11.31 -3.55
N ALA A 141 -3.88 10.61 -2.67
CA ALA A 141 -2.43 10.45 -2.75
C ALA A 141 -1.97 9.81 -4.07
N ALA A 142 -2.67 8.76 -4.53
CA ALA A 142 -2.38 8.09 -5.80
C ALA A 142 -2.44 9.05 -7.01
N THR A 143 -3.28 10.07 -6.95
CA THR A 143 -3.41 11.07 -8.04
C THR A 143 -2.52 12.28 -7.80
N CYS A 144 -2.34 12.70 -6.54
CA CYS A 144 -1.73 13.97 -6.20
C CYS A 144 -0.24 13.89 -5.85
N HIS A 145 0.20 12.82 -5.19
CA HIS A 145 1.56 12.79 -4.63
C HIS A 145 2.61 12.68 -5.73
N GLN A 146 2.31 11.95 -6.81
CA GLN A 146 3.21 11.79 -7.96
C GLN A 146 4.67 11.57 -7.50
N GLY A 147 4.85 10.62 -6.57
CA GLY A 147 6.16 10.20 -6.06
C GLY A 147 6.81 11.14 -5.05
N SER A 148 6.19 12.27 -4.74
CA SER A 148 6.57 13.11 -3.60
C SER A 148 6.29 12.39 -2.29
N GLN A 149 7.29 12.37 -1.42
CA GLN A 149 7.19 11.90 -0.03
C GLN A 149 7.50 13.05 0.93
N ILE A 150 6.99 12.95 2.15
CA ILE A 150 7.37 13.87 3.24
C ILE A 150 8.80 13.52 3.68
N PRO A 151 9.68 14.51 3.91
CA PRO A 151 11.01 14.23 4.47
C PRO A 151 10.91 13.53 5.83
N GLY A 152 11.64 12.41 5.99
CA GLY A 152 11.64 11.59 7.21
C GLY A 152 10.48 10.59 7.33
N ASP A 153 9.64 10.47 6.30
CA ASP A 153 8.57 9.46 6.20
C ASP A 153 9.12 8.19 5.53
N ASP A 154 10.09 7.55 6.19
CA ASP A 154 10.84 6.37 5.71
C ASP A 154 10.93 5.21 6.73
N ASP A 155 10.19 5.29 7.84
CA ASP A 155 10.20 4.33 8.95
C ASP A 155 9.22 3.14 8.77
N PHE A 156 8.71 2.92 7.57
CA PHE A 156 7.67 1.94 7.27
C PHE A 156 8.20 0.51 7.02
N TYR A 157 9.50 0.27 7.15
CA TYR A 157 10.09 -1.07 7.11
C TYR A 157 10.29 -1.61 8.52
N GLU A 158 9.90 -2.86 8.75
CA GLU A 158 10.21 -3.56 9.98
C GLU A 158 11.71 -3.84 10.06
N GLN A 159 12.35 -3.47 11.17
CA GLN A 159 13.77 -3.68 11.42
C GLN A 159 14.04 -5.14 11.81
N ASP A 160 13.94 -6.04 10.82
CA ASP A 160 14.15 -7.48 10.99
C ASP A 160 15.51 -7.94 10.40
N ASP A 161 15.75 -9.25 10.43
CA ASP A 161 16.93 -9.88 9.83
C ASP A 161 17.07 -9.55 8.33
N VAL A 162 15.95 -9.39 7.61
CA VAL A 162 15.96 -9.09 6.17
C VAL A 162 16.38 -7.65 5.95
N PHE A 163 15.78 -6.71 6.68
CA PHE A 163 16.13 -5.29 6.64
C PHE A 163 17.61 -5.10 6.98
N SER A 164 18.08 -5.69 8.08
CA SER A 164 19.48 -5.62 8.51
C SER A 164 20.45 -6.11 7.42
N ARG A 165 20.11 -7.22 6.75
CA ARG A 165 20.91 -7.74 5.63
C ARG A 165 20.88 -6.84 4.39
N LEU A 166 19.78 -6.16 4.14
CA LEU A 166 19.71 -5.20 3.02
C LEU A 166 20.59 -3.98 3.30
N GLU A 167 20.54 -3.46 4.54
CA GLU A 167 21.43 -2.39 5.01
C GLU A 167 22.91 -2.80 4.91
N ASP A 168 23.28 -3.99 5.39
CA ASP A 168 24.66 -4.50 5.31
C ASP A 168 25.19 -4.60 3.86
N LEU A 169 24.27 -4.78 2.90
CA LEU A 169 24.59 -4.86 1.48
C LEU A 169 24.53 -3.48 0.77
N ASN A 170 24.24 -2.40 1.50
CA ASN A 170 23.94 -1.07 0.96
C ASN A 170 22.87 -1.12 -0.16
N LEU A 171 21.92 -2.04 -0.04
CA LEU A 171 20.81 -2.23 -0.96
C LEU A 171 19.56 -1.60 -0.42
#